data_AF-A0A7G1GZY7-F1
#
_entry.id   AF-A0A7G1GZY7-F1
#
_cell.length_a   1.000
_cell.length_b   1.000
_cell.length_c   1.000
_cell.angle_alpha   90.00
_cell.angle_beta   90.00
_cell.angle_gamma   90.00
#
_symmetry.space_group_name_H-M   'P 1'
#
loop_
_entity.id
_entity.type
_entity.pdbx_description
1 polymer ?
#
loop_
_entity_poly.entity_id
_entity_poly.type
_entity_poly.pdbx_seq_one_letter_code
_entity_poly.pdbx_strand_id
1 'polypeptide(L)'
;MIALPGQLFYTTTIPACLWFITRNKKNGKFRDRRGETLFIDARKMGHLIDRTHRELSDEEIKKIADTYHAWKSNKSNYADVPGFCKSATIEEIRANGYVLTPGRYVGAEITEDEDEPFEEKMKRLTARLEEQFKESARLEKAIKNNLRKLGL
;
A
#
# COMPACT_ATOMS: atom_id res chain seq x y z
N MET A 1 3.14 -10.98 -6.71
CA MET A 1 4.16 -10.30 -5.89
C MET A 1 3.53 -9.99 -4.55
N ILE A 2 4.28 -10.21 -3.48
CA ILE A 2 3.84 -9.98 -2.11
C ILE A 2 4.68 -8.83 -1.55
N ALA A 3 4.07 -7.72 -1.16
CA ALA A 3 4.76 -6.67 -0.42
C ALA A 3 4.69 -7.01 1.07
N LEU A 4 5.85 -7.16 1.70
CA LEU A 4 5.98 -7.50 3.11
C LEU A 4 6.05 -6.22 3.95
N PRO A 5 5.76 -6.30 5.27
CA PRO A 5 5.97 -5.17 6.15
C PRO A 5 7.46 -4.80 6.25
N GLY A 6 7.73 -3.57 6.69
CA GLY A 6 9.07 -3.17 7.11
C GLY A 6 9.51 -3.92 8.38
N GLN A 7 10.75 -3.69 8.80
CA GLN A 7 11.26 -4.15 10.10
C GLN A 7 11.33 -5.68 10.28
N LEU A 8 11.32 -6.45 9.20
CA LEU A 8 11.48 -7.92 9.25
C LEU A 8 12.93 -8.38 9.41
N PHE A 9 13.91 -7.49 9.19
CA PHE A 9 15.33 -7.84 9.21
C PHE A 9 16.05 -7.13 10.35
N TYR A 10 16.97 -7.83 11.01
CA TYR A 10 17.72 -7.28 12.14
C TYR A 10 18.62 -6.08 11.80
N THR A 11 19.00 -5.94 10.53
CA THR A 11 19.99 -4.94 10.08
C THR A 11 19.39 -3.77 9.30
N THR A 12 18.11 -3.84 8.93
CA THR A 12 17.44 -2.78 8.16
C THR A 12 15.95 -2.74 8.39
N THR A 13 15.39 -1.53 8.39
CA THR A 13 13.95 -1.29 8.51
C THR A 13 13.21 -1.32 7.17
N ILE A 14 13.95 -1.36 6.06
CA ILE A 14 13.39 -1.31 4.70
C ILE A 14 12.49 -2.54 4.46
N PRO A 15 11.28 -2.36 3.90
CA PRO A 15 10.40 -3.47 3.55
C PRO A 15 10.96 -4.32 2.42
N ALA A 16 10.64 -5.60 2.42
CA ALA A 16 10.96 -6.52 1.34
C ALA A 16 9.74 -6.87 0.50
N CYS A 17 9.98 -7.55 -0.62
CA CYS A 17 8.93 -8.19 -1.38
C CYS A 17 9.33 -9.58 -1.86
N LEU A 18 8.33 -10.45 -2.05
CA LEU A 18 8.52 -11.79 -2.58
C LEU A 18 7.92 -11.91 -3.98
N TRP A 19 8.73 -12.48 -4.88
CA TRP A 19 8.36 -12.74 -6.27
C TRP A 19 8.27 -14.24 -6.53
N PHE A 20 7.07 -14.71 -6.84
CA PHE A 20 6.83 -16.09 -7.24
C PHE A 20 6.59 -16.13 -8.76
N ILE A 21 7.59 -16.63 -9.48
CA ILE A 21 7.58 -16.73 -10.93
C ILE A 21 7.47 -18.19 -11.33
N THR A 22 6.70 -18.48 -12.39
CA THR A 22 6.63 -19.82 -12.97
C THR A 22 6.84 -19.75 -14.47
N ARG A 23 7.46 -20.78 -15.03
CA ARG A 23 7.66 -20.91 -16.48
C ARG A 23 6.37 -21.21 -17.24
N ASN A 24 5.43 -21.92 -16.62
CA ASN A 24 4.17 -22.29 -17.26
C ASN A 24 2.97 -22.08 -16.32
N LYS A 25 2.12 -21.12 -16.68
CA LYS A 25 0.88 -20.78 -15.98
C LYS A 25 -0.34 -21.61 -16.45
N LYS A 26 -0.23 -22.36 -17.55
CA LYS A 26 -1.25 -23.29 -18.07
C LYS A 26 -0.67 -24.70 -18.15
N ASN A 27 -0.69 -25.40 -17.02
CA ASN A 27 -0.04 -26.71 -16.87
C ASN A 27 -1.02 -27.88 -16.67
N GLY A 28 -2.32 -27.67 -16.87
CA GLY A 28 -3.36 -28.68 -16.72
C GLY A 28 -3.71 -29.07 -15.26
N LYS A 29 -2.88 -28.70 -14.27
CA LYS A 29 -3.13 -28.98 -12.85
C LYS A 29 -3.92 -27.87 -12.15
N PHE A 30 -3.71 -26.64 -12.59
CA PHE A 30 -4.24 -25.41 -12.02
C PHE A 30 -5.03 -24.64 -13.07
N ARG A 31 -5.75 -23.59 -12.65
CA ARG A 31 -6.47 -22.74 -13.61
C ARG A 31 -5.49 -22.04 -14.55
N ASP A 32 -5.95 -21.75 -15.77
CA ASP A 32 -5.19 -20.90 -16.67
C ASP A 32 -5.17 -19.48 -16.08
N ARG A 33 -3.95 -18.99 -15.82
CA ARG A 33 -3.68 -17.69 -15.21
C ARG A 33 -2.65 -16.90 -16.04
N ARG A 34 -2.50 -17.26 -17.32
CA ARG A 34 -1.67 -16.48 -18.27
C ARG A 34 -2.25 -15.07 -18.38
N GLY A 35 -1.38 -14.07 -18.50
CA GLY A 35 -1.79 -12.66 -18.51
C GLY A 35 -2.10 -12.07 -17.13
N GLU A 36 -2.25 -12.90 -16.10
CA GLU A 36 -2.62 -12.43 -14.75
C GLU A 36 -1.44 -12.44 -13.78
N THR A 37 -1.45 -11.49 -12.85
CA THR A 37 -0.52 -11.36 -11.74
C THR A 37 -1.28 -11.11 -10.45
N LEU A 38 -1.08 -12.01 -9.48
CA LEU A 38 -1.58 -11.80 -8.12
C LEU A 38 -0.69 -10.80 -7.38
N PHE A 39 -1.30 -9.75 -6.86
CA PHE A 39 -0.71 -8.82 -5.90
C PHE A 39 -1.28 -9.10 -4.52
N ILE A 40 -0.40 -9.19 -3.51
CA ILE A 40 -0.77 -9.29 -2.09
C ILE A 40 -0.05 -8.16 -1.35
N ASP A 41 -0.81 -7.35 -0.62
CA ASP A 41 -0.29 -6.30 0.23
C ASP A 41 -0.35 -6.75 1.70
N ALA A 42 0.80 -7.18 2.21
CA ALA A 42 0.95 -7.57 3.61
C ALA A 42 1.67 -6.48 4.43
N ARG A 43 1.82 -5.25 3.89
CA ARG A 43 2.64 -4.20 4.54
C ARG A 43 2.14 -3.78 5.92
N LYS A 44 0.85 -3.98 6.20
CA LYS A 44 0.20 -3.69 7.48
C LYS A 44 0.18 -4.88 8.46
N MET A 45 0.58 -6.07 8.01
CA MET A 45 0.59 -7.29 8.83
C MET A 45 1.78 -7.33 9.79
N GLY A 46 1.75 -8.26 10.72
CA GLY A 46 2.77 -8.51 11.71
C GLY A 46 2.59 -7.72 12.99
N HIS A 47 3.34 -8.12 14.00
CA HIS A 47 3.39 -7.45 15.30
C HIS A 47 4.83 -7.17 15.69
N LEU A 48 5.03 -6.12 16.47
CA LEU A 48 6.34 -5.80 17.01
C LEU A 48 6.70 -6.81 18.09
N ILE A 49 7.82 -7.51 17.91
CA ILE A 49 8.38 -8.42 18.92
C ILE A 49 9.35 -7.66 19.86
N ASP A 50 9.86 -6.53 19.40
CA ASP A 50 10.59 -5.55 20.20
C ASP A 50 10.35 -4.12 19.66
N ARG A 51 11.17 -3.15 20.09
CA ARG A 51 11.01 -1.74 19.69
C ARG A 51 11.19 -1.48 18.19
N THR A 52 11.88 -2.37 17.47
CA THR A 52 12.36 -2.13 16.11
C THR A 52 12.11 -3.28 15.14
N HIS A 53 11.78 -4.48 15.60
CA HIS A 53 11.58 -5.66 14.77
C HIS A 53 10.14 -6.15 14.80
N ARG A 54 9.69 -6.60 13.64
CA ARG A 54 8.36 -7.14 13.40
C ARG A 54 8.46 -8.60 13.01
N GLU A 55 7.48 -9.39 13.44
CA GLU A 55 7.30 -10.77 13.02
C GLU A 55 5.88 -10.95 12.45
N LEU A 56 5.75 -11.82 11.45
CA LEU A 56 4.45 -12.28 10.96
C LEU A 56 4.03 -13.49 11.77
N SER A 57 2.78 -13.52 12.24
CA SER A 57 2.27 -14.71 12.92
C SER A 57 2.06 -15.87 11.94
N ASP A 58 2.00 -17.10 12.46
CA ASP A 58 1.72 -18.28 11.64
C ASP A 58 0.36 -18.16 10.93
N GLU A 59 -0.63 -17.54 11.55
CA GLU A 59 -1.94 -17.28 10.96
C GLU A 59 -1.85 -16.28 9.80
N GLU A 60 -1.03 -15.24 9.91
CA GLU A 60 -0.82 -14.26 8.84
C GLU A 60 -0.09 -14.89 7.65
N ILE A 61 0.96 -15.68 7.92
CA ILE A 61 1.69 -16.45 6.91
C ILE A 61 0.73 -17.41 6.22
N LYS A 62 -0.09 -18.12 6.98
CA LYS A 62 -1.10 -19.05 6.47
C LYS A 62 -2.12 -18.33 5.60
N LYS A 63 -2.63 -17.16 6.02
CA LYS A 63 -3.57 -16.34 5.23
C LYS A 63 -2.98 -15.95 3.88
N ILE A 64 -1.72 -15.50 3.85
CA ILE A 64 -1.02 -15.15 2.61
C ILE A 64 -0.86 -16.38 1.70
N ALA A 65 -0.42 -17.51 2.27
CA ALA A 65 -0.23 -18.75 1.53
C ALA A 65 -1.55 -19.30 0.96
N ASP A 66 -2.59 -19.36 1.78
CA ASP A 66 -3.92 -19.82 1.40
C ASP A 66 -4.51 -18.94 0.30
N THR A 67 -4.32 -17.62 0.36
CA THR A 67 -4.75 -16.68 -0.69
C THR A 67 -4.10 -17.01 -2.03
N TYR A 68 -2.78 -17.26 -2.03
CA TYR A 68 -2.07 -17.67 -3.24
C TYR A 68 -2.54 -19.03 -3.77
N HIS A 69 -2.74 -20.01 -2.88
CA HIS A 69 -3.21 -21.35 -3.26
C HIS A 69 -4.64 -21.32 -3.79
N ALA A 70 -5.52 -20.53 -3.18
CA ALA A 70 -6.85 -20.26 -3.67
C ALA A 70 -6.79 -19.61 -5.04
N TRP A 71 -6.05 -18.51 -5.23
CA TRP A 71 -5.92 -17.86 -6.54
C TRP A 71 -5.42 -18.79 -7.64
N LYS A 72 -4.57 -19.77 -7.31
CA LYS A 72 -4.01 -20.71 -8.29
C LYS A 72 -4.94 -21.90 -8.59
N SER A 73 -5.87 -22.25 -7.70
CA SER A 73 -6.68 -23.47 -7.80
C SER A 73 -7.81 -23.35 -8.85
N ASN A 74 -8.23 -24.49 -9.40
CA ASN A 74 -9.42 -24.63 -10.25
C ASN A 74 -10.72 -24.77 -9.44
N LYS A 75 -10.62 -25.02 -8.13
CA LYS A 75 -11.74 -25.44 -7.26
C LYS A 75 -12.01 -24.46 -6.11
N SER A 76 -11.40 -23.29 -6.15
CA SER A 76 -11.45 -22.29 -5.09
C SER A 76 -12.34 -21.11 -5.48
N ASN A 77 -12.95 -20.51 -4.48
CA ASN A 77 -13.66 -19.25 -4.60
C ASN A 77 -12.72 -18.08 -4.29
N TYR A 78 -11.61 -17.97 -5.01
CA TYR A 78 -10.77 -16.78 -4.89
C TYR A 78 -11.58 -15.52 -5.25
N ALA A 79 -11.42 -14.48 -4.44
CA ALA A 79 -11.95 -13.15 -4.72
C ALA A 79 -10.88 -12.11 -4.38
N ASP A 80 -10.91 -11.00 -5.12
CA ASP A 80 -10.13 -9.82 -4.77
C ASP A 80 -10.66 -9.23 -3.45
N VAL A 81 -9.74 -8.77 -2.60
CA VAL A 81 -10.06 -8.19 -1.29
C VAL A 81 -9.42 -6.81 -1.22
N PRO A 82 -10.23 -5.73 -1.13
CA PRO A 82 -9.72 -4.36 -1.00
C PRO A 82 -8.70 -4.23 0.14
N GLY A 83 -7.58 -3.57 -0.14
CA GLY A 83 -6.47 -3.40 0.80
C GLY A 83 -5.59 -4.63 1.03
N PHE A 84 -5.95 -5.81 0.51
CA PHE A 84 -5.22 -7.05 0.78
C PHE A 84 -4.72 -7.78 -0.47
N CYS A 85 -5.59 -8.15 -1.42
CA CYS A 85 -5.14 -8.89 -2.60
C CYS A 85 -5.96 -8.57 -3.86
N LYS A 86 -5.29 -8.60 -5.01
CA LYS A 86 -5.94 -8.45 -6.32
C LYS A 86 -5.23 -9.24 -7.40
N SER A 87 -5.99 -9.91 -8.25
CA SER A 87 -5.51 -10.49 -9.50
C SER A 87 -5.61 -9.48 -10.64
N ALA A 88 -4.49 -8.86 -11.01
CA ALA A 88 -4.46 -7.87 -12.10
C ALA A 88 -4.04 -8.51 -13.44
N THR A 89 -4.66 -8.04 -14.51
CA THR A 89 -4.34 -8.35 -15.90
C THR A 89 -3.10 -7.59 -16.38
N ILE A 90 -2.50 -8.04 -17.48
CA ILE A 90 -1.34 -7.37 -18.08
C ILE A 90 -1.72 -6.00 -18.66
N GLU A 91 -2.96 -5.85 -19.09
CA GLU A 91 -3.55 -4.59 -19.55
C GLU A 91 -3.65 -3.57 -18.40
N GLU A 92 -4.16 -3.99 -17.23
CA GLU A 92 -4.17 -3.14 -16.03
C GLU A 92 -2.76 -2.74 -15.59
N ILE A 93 -1.80 -3.68 -15.65
CA ILE A 93 -0.40 -3.38 -15.34
C ILE A 93 0.19 -2.35 -16.31
N ARG A 94 -0.12 -2.49 -17.60
CA ARG A 94 0.32 -1.54 -18.64
C ARG A 94 -0.29 -0.15 -18.40
N ALA A 95 -1.58 -0.08 -18.10
CA ALA A 95 -2.27 1.18 -17.78
C ALA A 95 -1.65 1.87 -16.55
N ASN A 96 -1.12 1.10 -15.61
CA ASN A 96 -0.39 1.60 -14.45
C ASN A 96 1.10 1.87 -14.70
N GLY A 97 1.55 1.91 -15.97
CA GLY A 97 2.94 2.22 -16.34
C GLY A 97 3.94 1.17 -15.85
N TYR A 98 3.52 -0.09 -15.75
CA TYR A 98 4.35 -1.21 -15.28
C TYR A 98 4.86 -1.08 -13.84
N VAL A 99 4.25 -0.22 -13.02
CA VAL A 99 4.54 -0.18 -11.58
C VAL A 99 3.87 -1.37 -10.90
N LEU A 100 4.67 -2.23 -10.26
CA LEU A 100 4.20 -3.52 -9.71
C LEU A 100 3.99 -3.49 -8.19
N THR A 101 3.86 -2.31 -7.58
CA THR A 101 3.60 -2.19 -6.14
C THR A 101 2.15 -2.58 -5.84
N PRO A 102 1.87 -3.52 -4.90
CA PRO A 102 0.52 -4.05 -4.67
C PRO A 102 -0.52 -2.98 -4.34
N GLY A 103 -0.13 -1.96 -3.56
CA GLY A 103 -1.01 -0.85 -3.19
C GLY A 103 -1.64 -0.10 -4.38
N ARG A 104 -1.07 -0.21 -5.58
CA ARG A 104 -1.65 0.37 -6.81
C ARG A 104 -2.82 -0.44 -7.37
N TYR A 105 -2.94 -1.70 -6.96
CA TYR A 105 -3.93 -2.66 -7.47
C TYR A 105 -4.95 -3.04 -6.40
N VAL A 106 -4.52 -3.29 -5.17
CA VAL A 106 -5.40 -3.80 -4.11
C VAL A 106 -6.39 -2.76 -3.58
N GLY A 107 -6.21 -1.48 -3.91
CA GLY A 107 -7.03 -0.39 -3.38
C GLY A 107 -6.80 -0.12 -1.90
N ALA A 108 -7.65 0.72 -1.31
CA ALA A 108 -7.67 0.94 0.13
C ALA A 108 -8.60 -0.08 0.81
N GLU A 109 -8.24 -0.44 2.03
CA GLU A 109 -9.15 -1.14 2.94
C GLU A 109 -10.29 -0.19 3.28
N ILE A 110 -11.55 -0.63 3.16
CA ILE A 110 -12.69 0.20 3.53
C ILE A 110 -12.70 0.27 5.06
N THR A 111 -12.19 1.37 5.61
CA THR A 111 -12.34 1.69 7.02
C THR A 111 -13.66 2.44 7.22
N GLU A 112 -14.44 2.05 8.22
CA GLU A 112 -15.70 2.73 8.59
C GLU A 112 -15.51 4.22 8.92
N ASP A 113 -14.28 4.67 9.19
CA ASP A 113 -13.93 6.06 9.51
C ASP A 113 -13.64 6.98 8.29
N GLU A 114 -13.59 6.46 7.05
CA GLU A 114 -13.43 7.29 5.84
C GLU A 114 -14.77 7.66 5.21
N ASP A 115 -15.61 8.34 5.98
CA ASP A 115 -16.92 8.86 5.51
C ASP A 115 -16.80 10.06 4.55
N GLU A 116 -15.61 10.65 4.37
CA GLU A 116 -15.40 11.79 3.47
C GLU A 116 -14.95 11.32 2.08
N PRO A 117 -15.75 11.54 1.02
CA PRO A 117 -15.34 11.28 -0.36
C PRO A 117 -14.03 11.99 -0.71
N PHE A 118 -13.20 11.35 -1.55
CA PHE A 118 -11.89 11.87 -1.93
C PHE A 118 -11.93 13.33 -2.42
N GLU A 119 -12.92 13.68 -3.25
CA GLU A 119 -13.08 15.04 -3.79
C GLU A 119 -13.37 16.09 -2.69
N GLU A 120 -14.19 15.72 -1.70
CA GLU A 120 -14.49 16.60 -0.56
C GLU A 120 -13.27 16.78 0.34
N LYS A 121 -12.54 15.69 0.61
CA LYS A 121 -11.28 15.68 1.35
C LYS A 121 -10.24 16.56 0.68
N MET A 122 -10.07 16.43 -0.64
CA MET A 122 -9.13 17.27 -1.40
C MET A 122 -9.51 18.74 -1.32
N LYS A 123 -10.79 19.08 -1.54
CA LYS A 123 -11.26 20.47 -1.45
C LYS A 123 -11.01 21.07 -0.06
N ARG A 124 -11.31 20.32 1.01
CA ARG A 124 -11.08 20.74 2.40
C ARG A 124 -9.59 20.94 2.69
N LEU A 125 -8.74 20.00 2.27
CA LEU A 125 -7.30 20.07 2.50
C LEU A 125 -6.66 21.23 1.72
N THR A 126 -7.08 21.48 0.48
CA THR A 126 -6.61 22.62 -0.31
C THR A 126 -7.01 23.95 0.32
N ALA A 127 -8.26 24.09 0.77
CA ALA A 127 -8.71 25.30 1.47
C ALA A 127 -7.90 25.56 2.75
N ARG A 128 -7.64 24.51 3.54
CA ARG A 128 -6.81 24.60 4.74
C ARG A 128 -5.36 24.99 4.41
N LEU A 129 -4.80 24.45 3.33
CA LEU A 129 -3.46 24.79 2.86
C LEU A 129 -3.36 26.28 2.49
N GLU A 130 -4.36 26.82 1.80
CA GLU A 130 -4.41 28.25 1.47
C GLU A 130 -4.47 29.15 2.71
N GLU A 131 -5.25 28.77 3.72
CA GLU A 131 -5.29 29.48 5.00
C GLU A 131 -3.92 29.47 5.69
N GLN A 132 -3.24 28.32 5.71
CA GLN A 132 -1.90 28.19 6.27
C GLN A 132 -0.87 29.06 5.52
N PHE A 133 -0.98 29.20 4.20
CA PHE A 133 -0.12 30.13 3.46
C PHE A 133 -0.37 31.59 3.84
N LYS A 134 -1.63 32.00 4.03
CA LYS A 134 -1.95 33.36 4.48
C LYS A 134 -1.38 33.64 5.87
N GLU A 135 -1.52 32.69 6.79
CA GLU A 135 -0.99 32.84 8.14
C GLU A 135 0.54 32.83 8.16
N SER A 136 1.18 31.99 7.34
CA SER A 136 2.64 32.00 7.16
C SER A 136 3.15 33.36 6.69
N ALA A 137 2.53 33.95 5.68
CA ALA A 137 2.90 35.28 5.17
C ALA A 137 2.69 36.39 6.22
N ARG A 138 1.63 36.30 7.02
CA ARG A 138 1.37 37.24 8.13
C ARG A 138 2.47 37.15 9.19
N LEU A 139 2.82 35.94 9.61
CA LEU A 139 3.84 35.69 10.61
C LEU A 139 5.23 36.12 10.10
N GLU A 140 5.56 35.84 8.83
CA GLU A 140 6.79 36.30 8.20
C GLU A 140 6.90 37.84 8.25
N LYS A 141 5.81 38.55 7.92
CA LYS A 141 5.78 40.02 8.01
C LYS A 141 5.95 40.51 9.45
N ALA A 142 5.33 39.85 10.42
CA ALA A 142 5.47 40.18 11.84
C ALA A 142 6.93 39.99 12.31
N ILE A 143 7.56 38.88 11.92
CA ILE A 143 8.98 38.59 12.23
C ILE A 143 9.89 39.67 11.63
N LYS A 144 9.74 40.00 10.35
CA LYS A 144 10.53 41.05 9.69
C LYS A 144 10.38 42.41 10.39
N ASN A 145 9.17 42.77 10.80
CA ASN A 145 8.93 44.01 11.53
C ASN A 145 9.60 44.01 12.91
N ASN A 146 9.60 42.88 13.61
CA ASN A 146 10.25 42.76 14.91
C ASN A 146 11.78 42.81 14.81
N LEU A 147 12.36 42.17 13.79
CA LEU A 147 13.81 42.25 13.53
C LEU A 147 14.27 43.69 13.27
N ARG A 148 13.53 44.43 12.43
CA ARG A 148 13.78 45.86 12.18
C ARG A 148 13.77 46.70 13.45
N LYS A 149 12.85 46.41 14.38
CA LYS A 149 12.78 47.10 15.69
C LYS A 149 13.97 46.80 16.59
N LEU A 150 14.62 45.65 16.40
CA LEU A 150 15.81 45.23 17.13
C LEU A 150 17.13 45.69 16.47
N GLY A 151 17.05 46.44 15.37
CA GLY A 151 18.22 46.96 14.65
C GLY A 151 18.90 45.95 13.71
N LEU A 152 18.20 44.86 13.35
CA LEU A 152 18.63 43.84 12.39
C LEU A 152 17.89 43.96 11.05
#